data_AF-A0A6F8XU03-F1
#
_entry.id   AF-A0A6F8XU03-F1
#
_cell.length_a   1.000
_cell.length_b   1.000
_cell.length_c   1.000
_cell.angle_alpha   90.00
_cell.angle_beta   90.00
_cell.angle_gamma   90.00
#
_symmetry.space_group_name_H-M   'P 1'
#
loop_
_entity.id
_entity.type
_entity.pdbx_description
1 polymer ?
#
loop_
_entity_poly.entity_id
_entity_poly.type
_entity_poly.pdbx_seq_one_letter_code
_entity_poly.pdbx_strand_id
1 'polypeptide(L)'
;MTPPTPSGTTVSAPAPPAPRRPRGLGIWLKIGFLVLAATAGVWYIAAHWGETGPALSEIGWGAALGSVPLVVGAGVAGMLAWRRLLADLGHPLPVIPAARVFYSSQLGKYLPGSVWTFVAQVELAKFLRVPRAVSFAVSVLAVVLSLAVGLSMAVILLPFGAGDALRQYWWLWLILPVLVAAIHPAVTTRGINLLFRTFRRPPIAVRPTGRGMLAATGWQILSWCLMGLHCFVLVRAAGAEGWTVLPLAVGGFTLAYCAGLLFVPAPAGFGVRELALGAALATVISPQSAAAVVLVSRLVLAAVDLGMATLSIHKPKHPEEEGT
;
A
#
# COMPACT_ATOMS: atom_id res chain seq x y z
N MET A 1 3.86 71.21 36.12
CA MET A 1 4.32 70.85 34.77
C MET A 1 5.38 69.76 34.91
N THR A 2 5.01 68.52 34.66
CA THR A 2 5.90 67.34 34.65
C THR A 2 6.52 67.17 33.25
N PRO A 3 7.80 66.80 33.13
CA PRO A 3 8.44 66.61 31.83
C PRO A 3 7.96 65.29 31.17
N PRO A 4 7.97 65.20 29.83
CA PRO A 4 7.56 63.99 29.12
C PRO A 4 8.63 62.88 29.19
N THR A 5 8.17 61.65 29.42
CA THR A 5 8.96 60.41 29.40
C THR A 5 9.42 60.09 27.96
N PRO A 6 10.67 59.67 27.72
CA PRO A 6 11.11 59.31 26.38
C PRO A 6 10.56 57.93 25.97
N SER A 7 9.90 57.87 24.82
CA SER A 7 9.44 56.65 24.16
C SER A 7 10.65 55.83 23.69
N GLY A 8 10.96 54.74 24.40
CA GLY A 8 12.00 53.80 23.98
C GLY A 8 11.55 53.01 22.74
N THR A 9 12.09 53.36 21.58
CA THR A 9 11.98 52.55 20.36
C THR A 9 12.87 51.31 20.53
N THR A 10 12.30 50.20 20.97
CA THR A 10 13.00 48.91 20.99
C THR A 10 13.24 48.45 19.55
N VAL A 11 14.43 48.70 19.03
CA VAL A 11 14.92 48.07 17.80
C VAL A 11 15.04 46.57 18.07
N SER A 12 14.11 45.79 17.52
CA SER A 12 14.15 44.33 17.59
C SER A 12 15.40 43.84 16.84
N ALA A 13 16.33 43.22 17.57
CA ALA A 13 17.51 42.59 16.98
C ALA A 13 17.08 41.52 15.95
N PRO A 14 17.80 41.37 14.82
CA PRO A 14 17.50 40.33 13.84
C PRO A 14 17.68 38.94 14.47
N ALA A 15 16.67 38.09 14.31
CA ALA A 15 16.69 36.73 14.83
C ALA A 15 17.89 35.94 14.25
N PRO A 16 18.57 35.10 15.07
CA PRO A 16 19.71 34.31 14.60
C PRO A 16 19.27 33.35 13.48
N PRO A 17 20.12 33.13 12.44
CA PRO A 17 19.79 32.23 11.35
C PRO A 17 19.58 30.81 11.89
N ALA A 18 18.46 30.20 11.50
CA ALA A 18 18.11 28.84 11.92
C ALA A 18 19.23 27.84 11.55
N PRO A 19 19.56 26.88 12.43
CA PRO A 19 20.63 25.92 12.17
C PRO A 19 20.32 25.12 10.90
N ARG A 20 21.21 25.23 9.90
CA ARG A 20 21.14 24.46 8.66
C ARG A 20 21.33 22.97 8.99
N ARG A 21 20.22 22.23 9.08
CA ARG A 21 20.29 20.76 9.26
C ARG A 21 21.09 20.15 8.11
N PRO A 22 22.07 19.26 8.38
CA PRO A 22 22.92 18.69 7.35
C PRO A 22 22.05 17.89 6.37
N ARG A 23 21.95 18.39 5.14
CA ARG A 23 21.16 17.80 4.04
C ARG A 23 21.60 16.36 3.71
N GLY A 24 22.79 15.94 4.13
CA GLY A 24 23.35 14.60 3.87
C GLY A 24 22.76 13.47 4.73
N LEU A 25 22.54 13.68 6.03
CA LEU A 25 22.14 12.58 6.94
C LEU A 25 20.78 11.97 6.56
N GLY A 26 19.83 12.81 6.12
CA GLY A 26 18.52 12.36 5.65
C GLY A 26 18.58 11.58 4.33
N ILE A 27 19.60 11.80 3.50
CA ILE A 27 19.83 11.05 2.26
C ILE A 27 20.45 9.71 2.59
N TRP A 28 21.46 9.67 3.47
CA TRP A 28 22.10 8.43 3.93
C TRP A 28 21.16 7.51 4.71
N LEU A 29 20.26 8.06 5.53
CA LEU A 29 19.22 7.28 6.21
C LEU A 29 18.20 6.69 5.21
N LYS A 30 17.83 7.44 4.16
CA LYS A 30 16.98 6.92 3.08
C LYS A 30 17.68 5.82 2.30
N ILE A 31 18.94 6.03 1.91
CA ILE A 31 19.74 5.03 1.20
C ILE A 31 19.91 3.79 2.08
N GLY A 32 20.22 3.94 3.36
CA GLY A 32 20.35 2.83 4.31
C GLY A 32 19.06 2.03 4.47
N PHE A 33 17.91 2.70 4.60
CA PHE A 33 16.60 2.05 4.64
C PHE A 33 16.28 1.28 3.35
N LEU A 34 16.54 1.91 2.19
CA LEU A 34 16.31 1.29 0.88
C LEU A 34 17.21 0.08 0.64
N VAL A 35 18.48 0.19 1.02
CA VAL A 35 19.45 -0.91 0.94
C VAL A 35 19.05 -2.03 1.89
N LEU A 36 18.61 -1.74 3.11
CA LEU A 36 18.15 -2.75 4.06
C LEU A 36 16.88 -3.47 3.59
N ALA A 37 15.89 -2.73 3.07
CA ALA A 37 14.68 -3.32 2.53
C ALA A 37 14.94 -4.14 1.25
N ALA A 38 15.81 -3.64 0.36
CA ALA A 38 16.23 -4.37 -0.84
C ALA A 38 17.04 -5.62 -0.49
N THR A 39 17.95 -5.55 0.47
CA THR A 39 18.72 -6.71 0.93
C THR A 39 17.86 -7.75 1.64
N ALA A 40 16.86 -7.34 2.44
CA ALA A 40 15.89 -8.26 3.02
C ALA A 40 15.05 -8.98 1.94
N GLY A 41 14.60 -8.25 0.92
CA GLY A 41 13.87 -8.83 -0.22
C GLY A 41 14.73 -9.77 -1.08
N VAL A 42 15.97 -9.37 -1.38
CA VAL A 42 16.93 -10.18 -2.14
C VAL A 42 17.39 -11.40 -1.35
N TRP A 43 17.68 -11.26 -0.06
CA TRP A 43 18.00 -12.39 0.82
C TRP A 43 16.84 -13.37 0.90
N TYR A 44 15.60 -12.86 0.99
CA TYR A 44 14.41 -13.71 0.98
C TYR A 44 14.30 -14.54 -0.30
N ILE A 45 14.44 -13.89 -1.46
CA ILE A 45 14.40 -14.57 -2.78
C ILE A 45 15.55 -15.58 -2.89
N ALA A 46 16.76 -15.20 -2.47
CA ALA A 46 17.93 -16.08 -2.50
C ALA A 46 17.77 -17.30 -1.59
N ALA A 47 17.24 -17.10 -0.38
CA ALA A 47 17.01 -18.17 0.59
C ALA A 47 15.95 -19.19 0.12
N HIS A 48 15.02 -18.78 -0.75
CA HIS A 48 13.94 -19.63 -1.27
C HIS A 48 14.09 -19.92 -2.77
N TRP A 49 15.26 -19.63 -3.36
CA TRP A 49 15.48 -19.81 -4.79
C TRP A 49 15.41 -21.28 -5.21
N GLY A 50 15.83 -22.19 -4.32
CA GLY A 50 15.73 -23.64 -4.52
C GLY A 50 14.29 -24.14 -4.75
N GLU A 51 13.29 -23.44 -4.21
CA GLU A 51 11.87 -23.74 -4.41
C GLU A 51 11.25 -22.87 -5.52
N THR A 52 11.71 -21.62 -5.64
CA THR A 52 11.14 -20.64 -6.58
C THR A 52 11.52 -20.95 -8.03
N GLY A 53 12.75 -21.43 -8.29
CA GLY A 53 13.20 -21.80 -9.63
C GLY A 53 12.34 -22.92 -10.26
N PRO A 54 12.15 -24.06 -9.58
CA PRO A 54 11.24 -25.11 -10.03
C PRO A 54 9.80 -24.63 -10.20
N ALA A 55 9.26 -23.86 -9.24
CA ALA A 55 7.91 -23.28 -9.36
C ALA A 55 7.76 -22.40 -10.60
N LEU A 56 8.78 -21.60 -10.94
CA LEU A 56 8.77 -20.76 -12.13
C LEU A 56 8.87 -21.56 -13.44
N SER A 57 9.56 -22.70 -13.41
CA SER A 57 9.58 -23.64 -14.53
C SER A 57 8.24 -24.36 -14.71
N GLU A 58 7.53 -24.65 -13.62
CA GLU A 58 6.20 -25.28 -13.63
C GLU A 58 5.13 -24.30 -14.18
N ILE A 59 5.08 -23.07 -13.66
CA ILE A 59 4.11 -22.04 -14.07
C ILE A 59 4.46 -21.43 -15.44
N GLY A 60 5.75 -21.40 -15.77
CA GLY A 60 6.27 -20.82 -17.00
C GLY A 60 6.54 -19.32 -16.91
N TRP A 61 7.68 -18.90 -17.46
CA TRP A 61 8.11 -17.50 -17.53
C TRP A 61 7.11 -16.59 -18.25
N GLY A 62 6.39 -17.11 -19.26
CA GLY A 62 5.40 -16.35 -20.02
C GLY A 62 4.25 -15.86 -19.14
N ALA A 63 3.74 -16.70 -18.25
CA ALA A 63 2.69 -16.33 -17.31
C ALA A 63 3.19 -15.35 -16.25
N ALA A 64 4.39 -15.59 -15.70
CA ALA A 64 5.02 -14.69 -14.74
C ALA A 64 5.23 -13.29 -15.34
N LEU A 65 5.85 -13.18 -16.52
CA LEU A 65 6.08 -11.90 -17.20
C LEU A 65 4.78 -11.25 -17.70
N GLY A 66 3.82 -12.04 -18.21
CA GLY A 66 2.52 -11.55 -18.64
C GLY A 66 1.68 -10.98 -17.49
N SER A 67 1.95 -11.41 -16.26
CA SER A 67 1.28 -10.90 -15.05
C SER A 67 1.89 -9.60 -14.49
N VAL A 68 3.13 -9.25 -14.86
CA VAL A 68 3.83 -8.03 -14.38
C VAL A 68 3.06 -6.74 -14.67
N PRO A 69 2.53 -6.48 -15.88
CA PRO A 69 1.77 -5.26 -16.16
C PRO A 69 0.53 -5.10 -15.28
N LEU A 70 -0.10 -6.21 -14.89
CA LEU A 70 -1.26 -6.20 -13.98
C LEU A 70 -0.84 -5.75 -12.58
N VAL A 71 0.30 -6.25 -12.09
CA VAL A 71 0.86 -5.82 -10.80
C VAL A 71 1.29 -4.36 -10.82
N VAL A 72 1.94 -3.89 -11.89
CA VAL A 72 2.30 -2.48 -12.07
C VAL A 72 1.03 -1.62 -12.09
N GLY A 73 0.03 -2.00 -12.88
CA GLY A 73 -1.25 -1.29 -12.97
C GLY A 73 -1.97 -1.22 -11.63
N ALA A 74 -1.97 -2.31 -10.87
CA ALA A 74 -2.53 -2.35 -9.53
C ALA A 74 -1.81 -1.41 -8.56
N GLY A 75 -0.48 -1.37 -8.62
CA GLY A 75 0.33 -0.45 -7.83
C GLY A 75 0.07 1.01 -8.19
N VAL A 76 -0.10 1.33 -9.49
CA VAL A 76 -0.50 2.66 -9.96
C VAL A 76 -1.89 3.03 -9.45
N ALA A 77 -2.87 2.12 -9.55
CA ALA A 77 -4.21 2.35 -9.03
C ALA A 77 -4.20 2.60 -7.51
N GLY A 78 -3.45 1.83 -6.72
CA GLY A 78 -3.28 2.05 -5.28
C GLY A 78 -2.63 3.40 -4.95
N MET A 79 -1.61 3.80 -5.72
CA MET A 79 -0.99 5.12 -5.60
C MET A 79 -1.98 6.26 -5.90
N LEU A 80 -2.81 6.11 -6.94
CA LEU A 80 -3.86 7.07 -7.29
C LEU A 80 -4.96 7.15 -6.23
N ALA A 81 -5.33 6.02 -5.60
CA ALA A 81 -6.25 6.01 -4.47
C ALA A 81 -5.70 6.86 -3.31
N TRP A 82 -4.46 6.61 -2.90
CA TRP A 82 -3.79 7.37 -1.85
C TRP A 82 -3.66 8.86 -2.20
N ARG A 83 -3.22 9.18 -3.43
CA ARG A 83 -3.13 10.55 -3.93
C ARG A 83 -4.48 11.26 -3.92
N ARG A 84 -5.57 10.55 -4.23
CA ARG A 84 -6.91 11.12 -4.22
C ARG A 84 -7.37 11.48 -2.81
N LEU A 85 -7.06 10.64 -1.83
CA LEU A 85 -7.31 10.92 -0.42
C LEU A 85 -6.53 12.15 0.06
N LEU A 86 -5.25 12.28 -0.30
CA LEU A 86 -4.47 13.50 -0.01
C LEU A 86 -5.10 14.76 -0.62
N ALA A 87 -5.50 14.69 -1.88
CA ALA A 87 -6.17 15.81 -2.56
C ALA A 87 -7.52 16.16 -1.90
N ASP A 88 -8.25 15.16 -1.42
CA ASP A 88 -9.52 15.35 -0.71
C ASP A 88 -9.35 16.03 0.65
N LEU A 89 -8.23 15.78 1.33
CA LEU A 89 -7.85 16.48 2.57
C LEU A 89 -7.16 17.84 2.31
N GLY A 90 -7.19 18.35 1.07
CA GLY A 90 -6.67 19.69 0.73
C GLY A 90 -5.19 19.73 0.36
N HIS A 91 -4.54 18.57 0.15
CA HIS A 91 -3.13 18.48 -0.23
C HIS A 91 -2.95 17.78 -1.58
N PRO A 92 -3.39 18.39 -2.70
CA PRO A 92 -3.19 17.82 -4.02
C PRO A 92 -1.71 17.78 -4.37
N LEU A 93 -1.23 16.62 -4.82
CA LEU A 93 0.15 16.44 -5.29
C LEU A 93 0.19 16.15 -6.79
N PRO A 94 1.23 16.55 -7.53
CA PRO A 94 1.45 16.05 -8.88
C PRO A 94 1.72 14.53 -8.86
N VAL A 95 1.43 13.83 -9.96
CA VAL A 95 1.47 12.35 -10.01
C VAL A 95 2.88 11.80 -9.73
N ILE A 96 3.91 12.38 -10.34
CA ILE A 96 5.28 11.87 -10.21
C ILE A 96 5.83 12.03 -8.77
N PRO A 97 5.75 13.21 -8.11
CA PRO A 97 6.11 13.33 -6.69
C PRO A 97 5.33 12.38 -5.78
N ALA A 98 4.02 12.21 -6.01
CA ALA A 98 3.20 11.28 -5.23
C ALA A 98 3.67 9.83 -5.41
N ALA A 99 3.95 9.41 -6.65
CA ALA A 99 4.49 8.10 -6.96
C ALA A 99 5.81 7.84 -6.23
N ARG A 100 6.72 8.83 -6.19
CA ARG A 100 7.99 8.69 -5.49
C ARG A 100 7.82 8.43 -4.00
N VAL A 101 6.92 9.17 -3.36
CA VAL A 101 6.59 8.96 -1.94
C VAL A 101 5.96 7.58 -1.74
N PHE A 102 4.96 7.25 -2.55
CA PHE A 102 4.20 6.01 -2.42
C PHE A 102 5.11 4.78 -2.60
N TYR A 103 5.76 4.62 -3.76
CA TYR A 103 6.55 3.42 -4.04
C TYR A 103 7.79 3.29 -3.15
N SER A 104 8.44 4.39 -2.78
CA SER A 104 9.54 4.33 -1.81
C SER A 104 9.06 3.88 -0.42
N SER A 105 7.85 4.28 -0.03
CA SER A 105 7.26 3.87 1.26
C SER A 105 6.84 2.40 1.28
N GLN A 106 6.45 1.83 0.13
CA GLN A 106 6.06 0.42 0.04
C GLN A 106 7.18 -0.55 0.42
N LEU A 107 8.45 -0.15 0.30
CA LEU A 107 9.58 -0.96 0.74
C LEU A 107 9.60 -1.17 2.26
N GLY A 108 8.95 -0.30 3.03
CA GLY A 108 8.81 -0.46 4.48
C GLY A 108 8.04 -1.72 4.88
N LYS A 109 7.22 -2.29 3.99
CA LYS A 109 6.44 -3.50 4.30
C LYS A 109 7.31 -4.75 4.47
N TYR A 110 8.55 -4.73 4.00
CA TYR A 110 9.51 -5.83 4.12
C TYR A 110 10.31 -5.80 5.44
N LEU A 111 10.23 -4.72 6.20
CA LEU A 111 10.85 -4.63 7.52
C LEU A 111 9.94 -5.23 8.60
N PRO A 112 10.51 -5.79 9.69
CA PRO A 112 9.73 -6.30 10.80
C PRO A 112 8.91 -5.18 11.46
N GLY A 113 7.60 -5.40 11.57
CA GLY A 113 6.62 -4.41 12.01
C GLY A 113 6.07 -3.58 10.84
N SER A 114 4.78 -3.74 10.53
CA SER A 114 4.10 -3.05 9.40
C SER A 114 4.07 -1.51 9.48
N VAL A 115 4.57 -0.93 10.57
CA VAL A 115 4.62 0.51 10.83
C VAL A 115 5.59 1.28 9.93
N TRP A 116 6.62 0.62 9.39
CA TRP A 116 7.68 1.31 8.63
C TRP A 116 7.18 1.94 7.33
N THR A 117 6.21 1.31 6.65
CA THR A 117 5.55 1.89 5.47
C THR A 117 4.94 3.26 5.81
N PHE A 118 4.24 3.35 6.94
CA PHE A 118 3.61 4.58 7.40
C PHE A 118 4.65 5.64 7.76
N VAL A 119 5.70 5.26 8.49
CA VAL A 119 6.79 6.17 8.87
C VAL A 119 7.48 6.74 7.63
N ALA A 120 7.84 5.87 6.67
CA ALA A 120 8.45 6.27 5.42
C ALA A 120 7.54 7.21 4.63
N GLN A 121 6.25 6.89 4.53
CA GLN A 121 5.28 7.70 3.82
C GLN A 121 5.14 9.10 4.44
N VAL A 122 5.03 9.18 5.78
CA VAL A 122 4.92 10.44 6.53
C VAL A 122 6.18 11.30 6.40
N GLU A 123 7.37 10.71 6.55
CA GLU A 123 8.63 11.46 6.46
C GLU A 123 8.95 11.88 5.01
N LEU A 124 8.59 11.07 4.02
CA LEU A 124 8.77 11.41 2.60
C LEU A 124 7.76 12.47 2.14
N ALA A 125 6.50 12.40 2.57
CA ALA A 125 5.47 13.39 2.24
C ALA A 125 5.79 14.79 2.80
N LYS A 126 6.55 14.86 3.89
CA LYS A 126 7.02 16.14 4.47
C LYS A 126 7.82 16.98 3.48
N PHE A 127 8.62 16.35 2.61
CA PHE A 127 9.39 17.06 1.58
C PHE A 127 8.49 17.72 0.53
N LEU A 128 7.24 17.27 0.42
CA LEU A 128 6.19 17.84 -0.43
C LEU A 128 5.28 18.82 0.34
N ARG A 129 5.71 19.30 1.52
CA ARG A 129 4.99 20.23 2.39
C ARG A 129 3.64 19.69 2.90
N VAL A 130 3.45 18.37 2.91
CA VAL A 130 2.28 17.74 3.55
C VAL A 130 2.53 17.66 5.08
N PRO A 131 1.61 18.18 5.92
CA PRO A 131 1.74 18.05 7.37
C PRO A 131 1.76 16.57 7.81
N ARG A 132 2.59 16.24 8.81
CA ARG A 132 2.73 14.86 9.31
C ARG A 132 1.40 14.25 9.76
N ALA A 133 0.57 15.04 10.45
CA ALA A 133 -0.74 14.60 10.92
C ALA A 133 -1.67 14.23 9.76
N VAL A 134 -1.66 15.02 8.68
CA VAL A 134 -2.44 14.73 7.47
C VAL A 134 -1.90 13.50 6.75
N SER A 135 -0.59 13.40 6.55
CA SER A 135 -0.02 12.23 5.89
C SER A 135 -0.32 10.94 6.65
N PHE A 136 -0.20 10.96 7.99
CA PHE A 136 -0.52 9.81 8.82
C PHE A 136 -2.01 9.44 8.73
N ALA A 137 -2.89 10.45 8.83
CA ALA A 137 -4.33 10.27 8.67
C ALA A 137 -4.69 9.62 7.33
N VAL A 138 -4.09 10.11 6.23
CA VAL A 138 -4.35 9.57 4.90
C VAL A 138 -3.81 8.16 4.74
N SER A 139 -2.65 7.83 5.32
CA SER A 139 -2.14 6.46 5.30
C SER A 139 -3.05 5.49 6.07
N VAL A 140 -3.56 5.89 7.25
CA VAL A 140 -4.54 5.10 7.99
C VAL A 140 -5.84 4.95 7.19
N LEU A 141 -6.34 6.04 6.62
CA LEU A 141 -7.54 6.05 5.77
C LEU A 141 -7.39 5.12 4.56
N ALA A 142 -6.23 5.15 3.90
CA ALA A 142 -5.93 4.31 2.76
C ALA A 142 -5.93 2.82 3.15
N VAL A 143 -5.38 2.46 4.30
CA VAL A 143 -5.37 1.07 4.79
C VAL A 143 -6.77 0.60 5.17
N VAL A 144 -7.54 1.41 5.91
CA VAL A 144 -8.93 1.07 6.27
C VAL A 144 -9.76 0.90 5.00
N LEU A 145 -9.64 1.81 4.05
CA LEU A 145 -10.32 1.73 2.77
C LEU A 145 -9.90 0.48 1.98
N SER A 146 -8.60 0.20 1.91
CA SER A 146 -8.06 -0.97 1.23
C SER A 146 -8.59 -2.28 1.81
N LEU A 147 -8.60 -2.41 3.14
CA LEU A 147 -9.17 -3.56 3.86
C LEU A 147 -10.67 -3.67 3.64
N ALA A 148 -11.41 -2.57 3.78
CA ALA A 148 -12.87 -2.58 3.60
C ALA A 148 -13.26 -3.02 2.19
N VAL A 149 -12.60 -2.48 1.17
CA VAL A 149 -12.84 -2.87 -0.23
C VAL A 149 -12.39 -4.32 -0.49
N GLY A 150 -11.19 -4.70 -0.05
CA GLY A 150 -10.62 -6.03 -0.31
C GLY A 150 -11.41 -7.15 0.35
N LEU A 151 -11.83 -6.96 1.61
CA LEU A 151 -12.68 -7.90 2.32
C LEU A 151 -14.10 -7.94 1.73
N SER A 152 -14.66 -6.79 1.31
CA SER A 152 -15.96 -6.78 0.62
C SER A 152 -15.91 -7.57 -0.68
N MET A 153 -14.84 -7.40 -1.47
CA MET A 153 -14.61 -8.17 -2.68
C MET A 153 -14.45 -9.67 -2.38
N ALA A 154 -13.74 -10.04 -1.32
CA ALA A 154 -13.61 -11.43 -0.91
C ALA A 154 -14.98 -12.05 -0.56
N VAL A 155 -15.76 -11.37 0.28
CA VAL A 155 -17.11 -11.81 0.68
C VAL A 155 -18.03 -11.96 -0.53
N ILE A 156 -17.96 -11.04 -1.50
CA ILE A 156 -18.79 -11.08 -2.70
C ILE A 156 -18.33 -12.19 -3.66
N LEU A 157 -17.02 -12.36 -3.89
CA LEU A 157 -16.51 -13.18 -5.00
C LEU A 157 -16.27 -14.64 -4.63
N LEU A 158 -15.79 -14.96 -3.42
CA LEU A 158 -15.54 -16.33 -2.98
C LEU A 158 -16.74 -17.28 -3.15
N PRO A 159 -17.98 -16.87 -2.79
CA PRO A 159 -19.24 -17.50 -3.22
C PRO A 159 -19.30 -18.14 -4.60
N PHE A 160 -18.79 -17.44 -5.62
CA PHE A 160 -18.92 -17.83 -7.02
C PHE A 160 -17.78 -18.73 -7.49
N GLY A 161 -16.70 -18.82 -6.70
CA GLY A 161 -15.53 -19.65 -6.99
C GLY A 161 -15.50 -20.98 -6.24
N ALA A 162 -16.17 -21.07 -5.09
CA ALA A 162 -16.23 -22.26 -4.25
C ALA A 162 -17.71 -22.65 -4.03
N GLY A 163 -18.24 -23.56 -4.85
CA GLY A 163 -19.68 -23.86 -4.95
C GLY A 163 -20.38 -24.18 -3.63
N ASP A 164 -19.71 -24.85 -2.70
CA ASP A 164 -20.27 -25.20 -1.37
C ASP A 164 -20.03 -24.13 -0.29
N ALA A 165 -19.15 -23.15 -0.55
CA ALA A 165 -18.80 -22.11 0.42
C ALA A 165 -20.00 -21.23 0.79
N LEU A 166 -20.96 -21.06 -0.12
CA LEU A 166 -22.14 -20.22 0.14
C LEU A 166 -22.99 -20.71 1.31
N ARG A 167 -23.13 -22.04 1.45
CA ARG A 167 -23.95 -22.65 2.50
C ARG A 167 -23.25 -22.63 3.86
N GLN A 168 -21.93 -22.81 3.86
CA GLN A 168 -21.12 -22.84 5.08
C GLN A 168 -20.80 -21.44 5.61
N TYR A 169 -20.62 -20.45 4.72
CA TYR A 169 -20.16 -19.11 5.07
C TYR A 169 -21.19 -18.00 4.84
N TRP A 170 -22.48 -18.34 4.87
CA TRP A 170 -23.57 -17.37 4.70
C TRP A 170 -23.48 -16.16 5.66
N TRP A 171 -22.91 -16.37 6.86
CA TRP A 171 -22.70 -15.33 7.87
C TRP A 171 -21.73 -14.23 7.43
N LEU A 172 -20.86 -14.48 6.45
CA LEU A 172 -19.99 -13.45 5.87
C LEU A 172 -20.78 -12.30 5.23
N TRP A 173 -21.98 -12.59 4.72
CA TRP A 173 -22.88 -11.55 4.19
C TRP A 173 -23.36 -10.57 5.28
N LEU A 174 -23.39 -10.98 6.55
CA LEU A 174 -23.71 -10.10 7.67
C LEU A 174 -22.58 -9.11 7.98
N ILE A 175 -21.34 -9.44 7.60
CA ILE A 175 -20.16 -8.58 7.77
C ILE A 175 -20.09 -7.52 6.66
N LEU A 176 -20.66 -7.80 5.49
CA LEU A 176 -20.60 -6.90 4.33
C LEU A 176 -21.17 -5.48 4.62
N PRO A 177 -22.34 -5.30 5.26
CA PRO A 177 -22.81 -3.97 5.66
C PRO A 177 -21.84 -3.21 6.55
N VAL A 178 -21.13 -3.90 7.45
CA VAL A 178 -20.12 -3.30 8.34
C VAL A 178 -18.91 -2.83 7.54
N LEU A 179 -18.43 -3.64 6.59
CA LEU A 179 -17.32 -3.27 5.70
C LEU A 179 -17.69 -2.08 4.81
N VAL A 180 -18.90 -2.08 4.22
CA VAL A 180 -19.39 -0.97 3.41
C VAL A 180 -19.56 0.30 4.26
N ALA A 181 -20.06 0.17 5.49
CA ALA A 181 -20.14 1.30 6.42
C ALA A 181 -18.77 1.86 6.79
N ALA A 182 -17.71 1.03 6.86
CA ALA A 182 -16.34 1.48 7.13
C ALA A 182 -15.76 2.38 6.02
N ILE A 183 -16.30 2.29 4.79
CA ILE A 183 -15.97 3.17 3.65
C ILE A 183 -16.66 4.54 3.81
N HIS A 184 -17.74 4.64 4.60
CA HIS A 184 -18.49 5.89 4.71
C HIS A 184 -17.65 6.97 5.44
N PRO A 185 -17.53 8.20 4.88
CA PRO A 185 -16.66 9.25 5.43
C PRO A 185 -16.88 9.54 6.91
N ALA A 186 -18.13 9.47 7.38
CA ALA A 186 -18.47 9.71 8.78
C ALA A 186 -17.91 8.61 9.72
N VAL A 187 -17.91 7.35 9.30
CA VAL A 187 -17.39 6.23 10.10
C VAL A 187 -15.87 6.31 10.15
N THR A 188 -15.23 6.54 9.01
CA THR A 188 -13.77 6.63 8.95
C THR A 188 -13.25 7.85 9.70
N THR A 189 -13.93 9.00 9.62
CA THR A 189 -13.59 10.19 10.42
C THR A 189 -13.66 9.90 11.92
N ARG A 190 -14.73 9.22 12.38
CA ARG A 190 -14.87 8.83 13.80
C ARG A 190 -13.75 7.90 14.24
N GLY A 191 -13.41 6.90 13.42
CA GLY A 191 -12.33 5.95 13.70
C GLY A 191 -10.97 6.63 13.82
N ILE A 192 -10.63 7.53 12.89
CA ILE A 192 -9.35 8.24 12.93
C ILE A 192 -9.28 9.20 14.13
N ASN A 193 -10.37 9.92 14.44
CA ASN A 193 -10.42 10.79 15.61
C ASN A 193 -10.33 10.01 16.92
N LEU A 194 -10.90 8.81 16.99
CA LEU A 194 -10.75 7.92 18.13
C LEU A 194 -9.28 7.50 18.30
N LEU A 195 -8.62 7.09 17.21
CA LEU A 195 -7.20 6.75 17.21
C LEU A 195 -6.35 7.94 17.69
N PHE A 196 -6.62 9.15 17.20
CA PHE A 196 -5.92 10.36 17.59
C PHE A 196 -6.14 10.69 19.07
N ARG A 197 -7.36 10.49 19.58
CA ARG A 197 -7.67 10.65 21.01
C ARG A 197 -6.87 9.67 21.86
N THR A 198 -6.74 8.42 21.45
CA THR A 198 -5.91 7.41 22.13
C THR A 198 -4.45 7.84 22.20
N PHE A 199 -3.92 8.47 21.14
CA PHE A 199 -2.55 9.02 21.11
C PHE A 199 -2.43 10.46 21.62
N ARG A 200 -3.48 11.03 22.23
CA ARG A 200 -3.53 12.42 22.74
C ARG A 200 -3.12 13.46 21.69
N ARG A 201 -3.52 13.26 20.43
CA ARG A 201 -3.32 14.19 19.31
C ARG A 201 -4.60 14.97 19.01
N PRO A 202 -4.50 16.24 18.55
CA PRO A 202 -5.66 17.01 18.15
C PRO A 202 -6.36 16.32 16.96
N PRO A 203 -7.71 16.30 16.93
CA PRO A 203 -8.47 15.65 15.87
C PRO A 203 -8.18 16.28 14.50
N ILE A 204 -8.47 15.54 13.43
CA ILE A 204 -8.28 16.07 12.09
C ILE A 204 -9.34 17.14 11.83
N ALA A 205 -8.90 18.34 11.47
CA ALA A 205 -9.78 19.47 11.18
C ALA A 205 -10.62 19.28 9.90
N VAL A 206 -10.12 18.48 8.95
CA VAL A 206 -10.73 18.27 7.63
C VAL A 206 -11.33 16.87 7.54
N ARG A 207 -12.62 16.78 7.21
CA ARG A 207 -13.32 15.51 7.00
C ARG A 207 -13.19 15.09 5.53
N PRO A 208 -12.93 13.81 5.23
CA PRO A 208 -13.02 13.31 3.86
C PRO A 208 -14.40 13.57 3.27
N THR A 209 -14.46 13.92 2.00
CA THR A 209 -15.71 14.12 1.28
C THR A 209 -16.21 12.79 0.72
N GLY A 210 -17.53 12.67 0.53
CA GLY A 210 -18.12 11.48 -0.10
C GLY A 210 -17.58 11.24 -1.52
N ARG A 211 -17.34 12.32 -2.29
CA ARG A 211 -16.78 12.24 -3.64
C ARG A 211 -15.32 11.78 -3.64
N GLY A 212 -14.50 12.28 -2.72
CA GLY A 212 -13.11 11.86 -2.57
C GLY A 212 -13.00 10.39 -2.15
N MET A 213 -13.81 9.98 -1.17
CA MET A 213 -13.92 8.59 -0.74
C MET A 213 -14.36 7.67 -1.88
N LEU A 214 -15.40 8.03 -2.63
CA LEU A 214 -15.87 7.23 -3.76
C LEU A 214 -14.81 7.10 -4.86
N ALA A 215 -14.12 8.18 -5.20
CA ALA A 215 -13.04 8.14 -6.17
C ALA A 215 -11.87 7.26 -5.69
N ALA A 216 -11.46 7.38 -4.43
CA ALA A 216 -10.42 6.51 -3.85
C ALA A 216 -10.87 5.04 -3.80
N THR A 217 -12.15 4.79 -3.50
CA THR A 217 -12.76 3.45 -3.52
C THR A 217 -12.69 2.84 -4.91
N GLY A 218 -13.04 3.59 -5.96
CA GLY A 218 -12.95 3.13 -7.34
C GLY A 218 -11.54 2.72 -7.75
N TRP A 219 -10.53 3.54 -7.38
CA TRP A 219 -9.12 3.18 -7.59
C TRP A 219 -8.71 1.94 -6.81
N GLN A 220 -9.23 1.76 -5.60
CA GLN A 220 -8.93 0.60 -4.78
C GLN A 220 -9.56 -0.69 -5.32
N ILE A 221 -10.79 -0.62 -5.82
CA ILE A 221 -11.44 -1.73 -6.54
C ILE A 221 -10.61 -2.11 -7.75
N LEU A 222 -10.20 -1.14 -8.57
CA LEU A 222 -9.35 -1.41 -9.73
C LEU A 222 -8.02 -2.06 -9.33
N SER A 223 -7.38 -1.56 -8.27
CA SER A 223 -6.14 -2.14 -7.74
C SER A 223 -6.32 -3.61 -7.35
N TRP A 224 -7.39 -3.93 -6.62
CA TRP A 224 -7.69 -5.30 -6.21
C TRP A 224 -8.09 -6.21 -7.37
N CYS A 225 -8.85 -5.72 -8.35
CA CYS A 225 -9.19 -6.47 -9.55
C CYS A 225 -7.93 -6.84 -10.34
N LEU A 226 -7.00 -5.89 -10.52
CA LEU A 226 -5.74 -6.13 -11.23
C LEU A 226 -4.82 -7.11 -10.46
N MET A 227 -4.76 -7.00 -9.13
CA MET A 227 -4.08 -7.97 -8.26
C MET A 227 -4.67 -9.37 -8.37
N GLY A 228 -6.00 -9.48 -8.38
CA GLY A 228 -6.69 -10.75 -8.56
C GLY A 228 -6.52 -11.33 -9.95
N LEU A 229 -6.50 -10.49 -10.99
CA LEU A 229 -6.25 -10.90 -12.38
C LEU A 229 -4.82 -11.39 -12.57
N HIS A 230 -3.84 -10.77 -11.89
CA HIS A 230 -2.48 -11.29 -11.79
C HIS A 230 -2.47 -12.72 -11.24
N CYS A 231 -3.17 -12.95 -10.13
CA CYS A 231 -3.31 -14.29 -9.56
C CYS A 231 -4.00 -15.27 -10.53
N PHE A 232 -5.06 -14.82 -11.22
CA PHE A 232 -5.79 -15.62 -12.20
C PHE A 232 -4.89 -16.08 -13.34
N VAL A 233 -4.06 -15.20 -13.91
CA VAL A 233 -3.10 -15.56 -14.97
C VAL A 233 -2.17 -16.69 -14.53
N LEU A 234 -1.61 -16.58 -13.32
CA LEU A 234 -0.71 -17.61 -12.79
C LEU A 234 -1.42 -18.93 -12.54
N VAL A 235 -2.64 -18.89 -11.99
CA VAL A 235 -3.42 -20.09 -11.68
C VAL A 235 -3.93 -20.80 -12.93
N ARG A 236 -4.26 -20.05 -13.99
CA ARG A 236 -4.58 -20.61 -15.32
C ARG A 236 -3.38 -21.31 -15.93
N ALA A 237 -2.19 -20.75 -15.78
CA ALA A 237 -0.95 -21.39 -16.21
C ALA A 237 -0.61 -22.65 -15.39
N ALA A 238 -1.04 -22.69 -14.13
CA ALA A 238 -0.95 -23.85 -13.25
C ALA A 238 -1.95 -24.98 -13.56
N GLY A 239 -2.73 -24.88 -14.66
CA GLY A 239 -3.66 -25.91 -15.09
C GLY A 239 -5.11 -25.75 -14.60
N ALA A 240 -5.47 -24.62 -13.96
CA ALA A 240 -6.86 -24.37 -13.59
C ALA A 240 -7.74 -24.14 -14.83
N GLU A 241 -8.87 -24.83 -14.92
CA GLU A 241 -9.83 -24.71 -16.01
C GLU A 241 -11.10 -23.95 -15.62
N GLY A 242 -11.84 -23.45 -16.62
CA GLY A 242 -13.07 -22.69 -16.40
C GLY A 242 -12.88 -21.23 -15.96
N TRP A 243 -13.94 -20.43 -16.10
CA TRP A 243 -13.98 -19.02 -15.72
C TRP A 243 -14.41 -18.82 -14.25
N THR A 244 -14.94 -19.85 -13.60
CA THR A 244 -15.25 -19.89 -12.16
C THR A 244 -14.01 -19.68 -11.29
N VAL A 245 -12.82 -19.91 -11.85
CA VAL A 245 -11.52 -19.66 -11.22
C VAL A 245 -11.24 -18.15 -11.05
N LEU A 246 -11.80 -17.29 -11.89
CA LEU A 246 -11.60 -15.84 -11.79
C LEU A 246 -12.11 -15.25 -10.46
N PRO A 247 -13.38 -15.46 -10.05
CA PRO A 247 -13.85 -14.97 -8.76
C PRO A 247 -13.09 -15.59 -7.57
N LEU A 248 -12.67 -16.86 -7.66
CA LEU A 248 -11.82 -17.49 -6.65
C LEU A 248 -10.44 -16.80 -6.57
N ALA A 249 -9.79 -16.55 -7.70
CA ALA A 249 -8.48 -15.91 -7.76
C ALA A 249 -8.53 -14.49 -7.21
N VAL A 250 -9.55 -13.71 -7.59
CA VAL A 250 -9.71 -12.34 -7.08
C VAL A 250 -10.07 -12.34 -5.59
N GLY A 251 -11.14 -13.05 -5.20
CA GLY A 251 -11.61 -13.06 -3.81
C GLY A 251 -10.65 -13.74 -2.84
N GLY A 252 -10.03 -14.84 -3.26
CA GLY A 252 -9.00 -15.56 -2.49
C GLY A 252 -7.74 -14.72 -2.32
N PHE A 253 -7.29 -14.04 -3.37
CA PHE A 253 -6.13 -13.14 -3.28
C PHE A 253 -6.41 -11.93 -2.37
N THR A 254 -7.57 -11.27 -2.51
CA THR A 254 -7.89 -10.13 -1.64
C THR A 254 -8.01 -10.56 -0.18
N LEU A 255 -8.66 -11.70 0.10
CA LEU A 255 -8.74 -12.27 1.45
C LEU A 255 -7.35 -12.55 2.02
N ALA A 256 -6.52 -13.28 1.28
CA ALA A 256 -5.17 -13.64 1.71
C ALA A 256 -4.29 -12.41 1.95
N TYR A 257 -4.37 -11.41 1.08
CA TYR A 257 -3.63 -10.15 1.24
C TYR A 257 -4.11 -9.39 2.48
N CYS A 258 -5.42 -9.28 2.69
CA CYS A 258 -5.99 -8.62 3.88
C CYS A 258 -5.60 -9.36 5.17
N ALA A 259 -5.63 -10.70 5.17
CA ALA A 259 -5.19 -11.52 6.30
C ALA A 259 -3.71 -11.28 6.63
N GLY A 260 -2.85 -11.25 5.60
CA GLY A 260 -1.43 -10.91 5.76
C GLY A 260 -1.21 -9.49 6.28
N LEU A 261 -2.01 -8.51 5.84
CA LEU A 261 -1.92 -7.13 6.32
C LEU A 261 -2.34 -6.98 7.79
N LEU A 262 -3.36 -7.73 8.22
CA LEU A 262 -3.85 -7.74 9.60
C LEU A 262 -2.91 -8.51 10.55
N PHE A 263 -2.12 -9.44 10.04
CA PHE A 263 -1.10 -10.14 10.81
C PHE A 263 0.19 -9.30 10.95
N VAL A 264 0.12 -8.29 11.80
CA VAL A 264 1.18 -7.28 12.06
C VAL A 264 2.58 -7.86 12.36
N PRO A 265 2.74 -8.99 13.07
CA PRO A 265 4.08 -9.50 13.42
C PRO A 265 4.91 -9.93 12.21
N ALA A 266 4.29 -10.40 11.12
CA ALA A 266 5.02 -10.89 9.96
C ALA A 266 5.32 -9.77 8.96
N PRO A 267 6.59 -9.63 8.52
CA PRO A 267 6.93 -8.72 7.42
C PRO A 267 6.18 -9.15 6.15
N ALA A 268 5.60 -8.17 5.45
CA ALA A 268 4.80 -8.34 4.23
C ALA A 268 3.63 -9.38 4.33
N GLY A 269 3.19 -9.72 5.55
CA GLY A 269 2.17 -10.73 5.79
C GLY A 269 2.64 -12.16 5.56
N PHE A 270 3.95 -12.40 5.65
CA PHE A 270 4.59 -13.69 5.45
C PHE A 270 3.99 -14.80 6.33
N GLY A 271 3.90 -16.00 5.77
CA GLY A 271 3.24 -17.16 6.34
C GLY A 271 1.72 -17.08 6.13
N VAL A 272 1.06 -16.08 6.72
CA VAL A 272 -0.42 -16.03 6.74
C VAL A 272 -0.99 -15.84 5.35
N ARG A 273 -0.41 -14.95 4.54
CA ARG A 273 -0.89 -14.68 3.19
C ARG A 273 -0.68 -15.90 2.28
N GLU A 274 0.47 -16.54 2.38
CA GLU A 274 0.85 -17.70 1.59
C GLU A 274 -0.06 -18.89 1.91
N LEU A 275 -0.29 -19.15 3.19
CA LEU A 275 -1.18 -20.21 3.65
C LEU A 275 -2.63 -19.96 3.21
N ALA A 276 -3.13 -18.74 3.40
CA ALA A 276 -4.50 -18.39 3.01
C ALA A 276 -4.72 -18.50 1.49
N LEU A 277 -3.77 -17.98 0.70
CA LEU A 277 -3.86 -18.05 -0.76
C LEU A 277 -3.69 -19.50 -1.24
N GLY A 278 -2.68 -20.21 -0.75
CA GLY A 278 -2.43 -21.61 -1.10
C GLY A 278 -3.63 -22.50 -0.79
N ALA A 279 -4.25 -22.32 0.39
CA ALA A 279 -5.45 -23.06 0.77
C ALA A 279 -6.64 -22.75 -0.16
N ALA A 280 -6.85 -21.49 -0.54
CA ALA A 280 -7.90 -21.12 -1.49
C ALA A 280 -7.66 -21.74 -2.87
N LEU A 281 -6.42 -21.69 -3.37
CA LEU A 281 -6.08 -22.21 -4.70
C LEU A 281 -6.07 -23.74 -4.76
N ALA A 282 -5.72 -24.42 -3.67
CA ALA A 282 -5.74 -25.88 -3.57
C ALA A 282 -7.16 -26.48 -3.72
N THR A 283 -8.21 -25.65 -3.75
CA THR A 283 -9.59 -26.10 -4.06
C THR A 283 -9.83 -26.32 -5.56
N VAL A 284 -8.96 -25.79 -6.44
CA VAL A 284 -9.12 -25.86 -7.90
C VAL A 284 -7.90 -26.41 -8.64
N ILE A 285 -6.74 -26.43 -7.99
CA ILE A 285 -5.49 -26.99 -8.54
C ILE A 285 -4.77 -27.84 -7.49
N SER A 286 -3.76 -28.60 -7.92
CA SER A 286 -2.97 -29.43 -7.01
C SER A 286 -2.30 -28.57 -5.92
N PRO A 287 -2.09 -29.09 -4.69
CA PRO A 287 -1.39 -28.35 -3.63
C PRO A 287 0.01 -27.89 -4.04
N GLN A 288 0.71 -28.71 -4.84
CA GLN A 288 2.04 -28.37 -5.36
C GLN A 288 1.98 -27.17 -6.31
N SER A 289 1.05 -27.19 -7.27
CA SER A 289 0.87 -26.09 -8.20
C SER A 289 0.35 -24.83 -7.50
N ALA A 290 -0.47 -24.97 -6.44
CA ALA A 290 -0.89 -23.85 -5.60
C ALA A 290 0.30 -23.20 -4.89
N ALA A 291 1.21 -23.99 -4.32
CA ALA A 291 2.45 -23.49 -3.73
C ALA A 291 3.32 -22.78 -4.79
N ALA A 292 3.44 -23.35 -5.99
CA ALA A 292 4.17 -22.73 -7.10
C ALA A 292 3.59 -21.36 -7.49
N VAL A 293 2.26 -21.25 -7.62
CA VAL A 293 1.58 -19.97 -7.88
C VAL A 293 1.87 -18.94 -6.79
N VAL A 294 1.81 -19.34 -5.52
CA VAL A 294 2.11 -18.44 -4.39
C VAL A 294 3.55 -17.93 -4.47
N LEU A 295 4.52 -18.80 -4.72
CA LEU A 295 5.93 -18.43 -4.83
C LEU A 295 6.18 -17.48 -6.02
N VAL A 296 5.69 -17.82 -7.21
CA VAL A 296 5.83 -16.99 -8.42
C VAL A 296 5.14 -15.64 -8.25
N SER A 297 3.93 -15.63 -7.66
CA SER A 297 3.19 -14.40 -7.38
C SER A 297 4.00 -13.46 -6.48
N ARG A 298 4.65 -14.00 -5.44
CA ARG A 298 5.51 -13.22 -4.54
C ARG A 298 6.75 -12.67 -5.24
N LEU A 299 7.39 -13.49 -6.07
CA LEU A 299 8.53 -13.05 -6.87
C LEU A 299 8.14 -11.85 -7.75
N VAL A 300 7.02 -11.95 -8.47
CA VAL A 300 6.53 -10.86 -9.33
C VAL A 300 6.22 -9.61 -8.50
N LEU A 301 5.51 -9.74 -7.37
CA LEU A 301 5.20 -8.61 -6.50
C LEU A 301 6.45 -7.92 -5.97
N ALA A 302 7.40 -8.69 -5.42
CA ALA A 302 8.66 -8.16 -4.92
C ALA A 302 9.49 -7.49 -6.02
N ALA A 303 9.57 -8.11 -7.20
CA ALA A 303 10.27 -7.53 -8.35
C ALA A 303 9.64 -6.20 -8.79
N VAL A 304 8.31 -6.11 -8.82
CA VAL A 304 7.61 -4.87 -9.17
C VAL A 304 7.76 -3.81 -8.09
N ASP A 305 7.65 -4.15 -6.80
CA ASP A 305 7.85 -3.20 -5.71
C ASP A 305 9.27 -2.60 -5.76
N LEU A 306 10.29 -3.43 -5.94
CA LEU A 306 11.68 -3.01 -6.08
C LEU A 306 11.90 -2.19 -7.36
N GLY A 307 11.34 -2.63 -8.49
CA GLY A 307 11.41 -1.92 -9.77
C GLY A 307 10.77 -0.53 -9.70
N MET A 308 9.58 -0.42 -9.11
CA MET A 308 8.87 0.85 -9.00
C MET A 308 9.55 1.81 -8.00
N ALA A 309 10.10 1.28 -6.90
CA ALA A 309 10.86 2.08 -5.95
C ALA A 309 12.18 2.59 -6.57
N THR A 310 12.93 1.75 -7.29
CA THR A 310 14.18 2.14 -7.95
C THR A 310 13.96 3.19 -9.04
N LEU A 311 12.97 2.99 -9.90
CA LEU A 311 12.55 3.98 -10.92
C LEU A 311 12.12 5.32 -10.31
N SER A 312 11.54 5.28 -9.11
CA SER A 312 11.14 6.48 -8.37
C SER A 312 12.32 7.27 -7.80
N ILE A 313 13.43 6.60 -7.48
CA ILE A 313 14.65 7.22 -6.93
C ILE A 313 15.51 7.80 -8.05
N HIS A 314 15.64 7.12 -9.19
CA HIS A 314 16.64 7.40 -10.22
C HIS A 314 16.33 8.57 -11.18
N LYS A 315 15.24 9.33 -10.99
CA LYS A 315 14.95 10.52 -11.83
C LYS A 315 15.26 11.85 -11.14
N PRO A 316 16.48 12.36 -11.25
CA PRO A 316 16.73 13.79 -11.28
C PRO A 316 17.27 14.19 -12.65
N LYS A 317 16.52 15.03 -13.38
CA LYS A 317 17.05 16.05 -14.28
C LYS A 317 15.96 17.10 -14.43
N HIS A 318 16.07 18.19 -13.68
CA HIS A 318 15.56 19.47 -14.15
C HIS A 318 16.57 19.96 -15.17
N PRO A 319 16.19 20.19 -16.44
CA PRO A 319 17.01 20.94 -17.37
C PRO A 319 16.75 22.43 -17.13
N GLU A 320 17.24 22.98 -16.01
CA GLU A 320 17.28 24.42 -15.76
C GLU A 320 18.53 24.72 -14.94
N GLU A 321 19.69 24.59 -15.58
CA GLU A 321 20.97 25.21 -15.18
C GLU A 321 22.04 24.87 -16.25
N GLU A 322 21.75 25.20 -17.51
CA GLU A 322 22.79 25.62 -18.45
C GLU A 322 22.43 27.04 -18.82
N GLY A 323 22.93 27.98 -18.00
CA GLY A 323 22.99 29.37 -18.37
C GLY A 323 24.15 29.58 -19.33
N THR A 324 23.84 30.20 -20.48
CA THR A 324 24.56 31.33 -21.08
C THR A 324 23.60 32.05 -21.99
#